data_AF-A0A235F824-F1
#
_entry.id   AF-A0A235F824-F1
#
_cell.length_a   1.000
_cell.length_b   1.000
_cell.length_c   1.000
_cell.angle_alpha   90.00
_cell.angle_beta   90.00
_cell.angle_gamma   90.00
#
_symmetry.space_group_name_H-M   'P 1'
#
loop_
_entity.id
_entity.type
_entity.pdbx_description
1 polymer ?
#
loop_
_entity_poly.entity_id
_entity_poly.type
_entity_poly.pdbx_seq_one_letter_code
_entity_poly.pdbx_strand_id
1 'polypeptide(L)'
;MLEIKSNGPDWNSPSEPVTHLLKLLDKKPLDPVYEAMGNFIVKNKKKVAEDPHYAGSTQFFGHFATVPFCFNIITDEKVVIEELTKAIRMNQNRLDYERLRKNMF
;
A
#
# COMPACT_ATOMS: atom_id res chain seq x y z
N MET A 1 0.83 9.80 13.31
CA MET A 1 -0.54 9.72 12.78
C MET A 1 -0.61 8.51 11.87
N LEU A 2 -1.64 7.70 12.09
CA LEU A 2 -1.98 6.56 11.25
C LEU A 2 -3.47 6.64 10.94
N GLU A 3 -3.79 6.88 9.68
CA GLU A 3 -5.16 6.85 9.16
C GLU A 3 -5.31 5.68 8.20
N ILE A 4 -6.29 4.81 8.47
CA ILE A 4 -6.61 3.66 7.62
C ILE A 4 -7.95 3.94 6.95
N LYS A 5 -7.92 4.40 5.69
CA LYS A 5 -9.12 4.66 4.89
C LYS A 5 -9.77 3.37 4.41
N SER A 6 -8.96 2.38 4.08
CA SER A 6 -9.37 0.99 3.86
C SER A 6 -8.21 0.05 4.14
N ASN A 7 -8.51 -1.13 4.65
CA ASN A 7 -7.55 -2.23 4.77
C ASN A 7 -8.33 -3.53 4.96
N GLY A 8 -8.92 -4.04 3.90
CA GLY A 8 -9.88 -5.14 4.00
C GLY A 8 -10.42 -5.60 2.64
N PRO A 9 -11.41 -6.50 2.64
CA PRO A 9 -11.93 -7.11 1.41
C PRO A 9 -12.52 -6.11 0.41
N ASP A 10 -13.11 -5.02 0.90
CA ASP A 10 -13.63 -3.91 0.12
C ASP A 10 -13.52 -2.59 0.90
N TRP A 11 -13.97 -1.50 0.28
CA TRP A 11 -13.90 -0.14 0.83
C TRP A 11 -14.85 0.13 2.01
N ASN A 12 -15.85 -0.73 2.23
CA ASN A 12 -16.87 -0.57 3.28
C ASN A 12 -16.67 -1.54 4.44
N SER A 13 -15.78 -2.51 4.28
CA SER A 13 -15.43 -3.50 5.29
C SER A 13 -14.69 -2.83 6.46
N PRO A 14 -14.87 -3.33 7.70
CA PRO A 14 -14.07 -2.88 8.82
C PRO A 14 -12.58 -3.00 8.51
N SER A 15 -11.85 -1.91 8.72
CA SER A 15 -10.40 -1.87 8.48
C SER A 15 -9.67 -2.84 9.41
N GLU A 16 -8.91 -3.75 8.83
CA GLU A 16 -7.99 -4.63 9.54
C GLU A 16 -6.75 -3.85 10.02
N PRO A 17 -6.02 -4.34 11.03
CA PRO A 17 -4.77 -3.72 11.45
C PRO A 17 -3.68 -3.84 10.37
N VAL A 18 -2.72 -2.91 10.38
CA VAL A 18 -1.55 -2.93 9.47
C VAL A 18 -0.77 -4.25 9.52
N THR A 19 -0.74 -4.89 10.69
CA THR A 19 -0.09 -6.21 10.86
C THR A 19 -0.73 -7.31 10.00
N HIS A 20 -2.03 -7.20 9.66
CA HIS A 20 -2.66 -8.09 8.71
C HIS A 20 -2.18 -7.82 7.29
N LEU A 21 -2.11 -6.55 6.88
CA LEU A 21 -1.60 -6.16 5.57
C LEU A 21 -0.18 -6.68 5.35
N LEU A 22 0.70 -6.54 6.35
CA LEU A 22 2.07 -7.06 6.28
C LEU A 22 2.10 -8.59 6.05
N LYS A 23 1.21 -9.35 6.70
CA LYS A 23 1.07 -10.80 6.48
C LYS A 23 0.58 -11.13 5.07
N LEU A 24 -0.30 -10.31 4.50
CA LEU A 24 -0.76 -10.50 3.12
C LEU A 24 0.33 -10.15 2.11
N LEU A 25 1.07 -9.06 2.32
CA LEU A 25 2.22 -8.68 1.48
C LEU A 25 3.29 -9.78 1.45
N ASP A 26 3.46 -10.54 2.52
CA ASP A 26 4.36 -11.69 2.54
C ASP A 26 3.84 -12.88 1.71
N LYS A 27 2.52 -13.06 1.60
CA LYS A 27 1.91 -14.29 1.05
C LYS A 27 1.28 -14.15 -0.33
N LYS A 28 0.74 -12.98 -0.67
CA LYS A 28 -0.08 -12.75 -1.85
C LYS A 28 0.57 -11.68 -2.74
N PRO A 29 0.65 -11.88 -4.06
CA PRO A 29 1.21 -10.87 -4.94
C PRO A 29 0.28 -9.66 -5.03
N LEU A 30 0.87 -8.48 -5.00
CA LEU A 30 0.19 -7.22 -5.32
C LEU A 30 -0.26 -7.22 -6.80
N ASP A 31 -1.27 -6.42 -7.10
CA ASP A 31 -1.75 -6.20 -8.46
C ASP A 31 -0.87 -5.17 -9.20
N PRO A 32 -0.11 -5.58 -10.23
CA PRO A 32 0.81 -4.68 -10.94
C PRO A 32 0.14 -3.49 -11.64
N VAL A 33 -1.19 -3.47 -11.80
CA VAL A 33 -1.90 -2.30 -12.36
C VAL A 33 -1.61 -1.01 -11.59
N TYR A 34 -1.35 -1.13 -10.29
CA TYR A 34 -1.06 0.00 -9.40
C TYR A 34 0.36 0.57 -9.58
N GLU A 35 1.24 -0.06 -10.38
CA GLU A 35 2.53 0.54 -10.75
C GLU A 35 2.33 1.90 -11.44
N ALA A 36 1.34 1.98 -12.34
CA ALA A 36 1.00 3.21 -13.07
C ALA A 36 0.37 4.30 -12.19
N MET A 37 -0.14 3.95 -11.00
CA MET A 37 -0.86 4.87 -10.12
C MET A 37 0.03 5.47 -9.03
N GLY A 38 1.35 5.36 -9.14
CA GLY A 38 2.28 5.78 -8.09
C GLY A 38 2.94 4.62 -7.36
N ASN A 39 2.87 3.42 -7.93
CA ASN A 39 3.65 2.26 -7.52
C ASN A 39 3.51 1.94 -6.03
N PHE A 40 2.25 1.89 -5.60
CA PHE A 40 1.77 1.59 -4.24
C PHE A 40 2.18 2.58 -3.14
N ILE A 41 3.11 3.49 -3.38
CA ILE A 41 3.72 4.36 -2.36
C ILE A 41 3.80 5.79 -2.89
N VAL A 42 2.91 6.65 -2.40
CA VAL A 42 2.84 8.06 -2.79
C VAL A 42 3.24 8.95 -1.61
N LYS A 43 4.34 9.68 -1.76
CA LYS A 43 4.76 10.66 -0.76
C LYS A 43 3.93 11.94 -0.91
N ASN A 44 3.28 12.39 0.16
CA ASN A 44 2.62 13.68 0.16
C ASN A 44 3.66 14.79 0.33
N LYS A 45 3.95 15.49 -0.78
CA LYS A 45 4.92 16.59 -0.83
C LYS A 45 4.29 17.96 -0.55
N LYS A 46 2.99 18.04 -0.30
CA LYS A 46 2.33 19.30 0.02
C LYS A 46 2.94 19.92 1.27
N LYS A 47 3.06 21.25 1.26
CA LYS A 47 3.56 21.98 2.42
C LYS A 47 2.49 22.00 3.51
N VAL A 48 2.91 22.13 4.77
CA VAL A 48 2.00 22.26 5.93
C VAL A 48 0.99 23.41 5.73
N ALA A 49 1.40 24.49 5.06
CA ALA A 49 0.50 25.61 4.75
C ALA A 49 -0.63 25.27 3.76
N GLU A 50 -0.48 24.22 2.95
CA GLU A 50 -1.45 23.82 1.92
C GLU A 50 -2.33 22.65 2.39
N ASP A 51 -1.76 21.75 3.20
CA ASP A 51 -2.43 20.57 3.74
C ASP A 51 -1.80 20.21 5.09
N PRO A 52 -2.18 20.92 6.17
CA PRO A 52 -1.56 20.73 7.47
C PRO A 52 -1.79 19.33 8.05
N HIS A 53 -2.81 18.62 7.57
CA HIS A 53 -3.19 17.31 8.08
C HIS A 53 -2.30 16.19 7.49
N TYR A 54 -1.94 16.30 6.21
CA TYR A 54 -1.18 15.25 5.52
C TYR A 54 0.23 15.65 5.09
N ALA A 55 0.67 16.87 5.37
CA ALA A 55 2.03 17.31 5.04
C ALA A 55 3.09 16.37 5.64
N GLY A 56 3.98 15.87 4.79
CA GLY A 56 5.05 14.95 5.20
C GLY A 56 4.62 13.49 5.39
N SER A 57 3.33 13.17 5.22
CA SER A 57 2.84 11.79 5.26
C SER A 57 3.16 11.01 3.98
N THR A 58 3.11 9.69 4.09
CA THR A 58 3.16 8.75 2.96
C THR A 58 1.83 8.01 2.88
N GLN A 59 1.27 7.95 1.69
CA GLN A 59 0.11 7.15 1.36
C GLN A 59 0.55 5.82 0.74
N PHE A 60 0.06 4.73 1.30
CA PHE A 60 0.19 3.38 0.78
C PHE A 60 -1.16 2.95 0.25
N PHE A 61 -1.25 2.59 -1.02
CA PHE A 61 -2.52 2.11 -1.56
C PHE A 61 -2.34 1.07 -2.64
N GLY A 62 -3.32 0.18 -2.76
CA GLY A 62 -3.28 -0.88 -3.75
C GLY A 62 -4.32 -1.97 -3.53
N HIS A 63 -4.19 -3.00 -4.36
CA HIS A 63 -4.98 -4.22 -4.29
C HIS A 63 -4.07 -5.45 -4.50
N PHE A 64 -4.54 -6.63 -4.09
CA PHE A 64 -3.86 -7.90 -4.35
C PHE A 64 -4.42 -8.60 -5.60
N ALA A 65 -3.57 -9.21 -6.41
CA ALA A 65 -4.01 -9.81 -7.67
C ALA A 65 -4.87 -11.08 -7.50
N THR A 66 -4.76 -11.75 -6.34
CA THR A 66 -5.32 -13.11 -6.13
C THR A 66 -6.36 -13.21 -5.03
N VAL A 67 -6.59 -12.12 -4.29
CA VAL A 67 -7.58 -12.05 -3.21
C VAL A 67 -8.28 -10.69 -3.27
N PRO A 68 -9.59 -10.62 -2.99
CA PRO A 68 -10.28 -9.35 -2.84
C PRO A 68 -9.79 -8.71 -1.55
N PHE A 69 -8.82 -7.81 -1.65
CA PHE A 69 -8.28 -7.07 -0.52
C PHE A 69 -7.65 -5.77 -1.03
N CYS A 70 -8.19 -4.63 -0.61
CA CYS A 70 -7.65 -3.31 -0.88
C CYS A 70 -7.06 -2.70 0.38
N PHE A 71 -6.08 -1.82 0.18
CA PHE A 71 -5.55 -0.99 1.25
C PHE A 71 -5.39 0.45 0.77
N ASN A 72 -5.62 1.39 1.68
CA ASN A 72 -5.38 2.81 1.55
C ASN A 72 -5.07 3.37 2.93
N ILE A 73 -3.78 3.53 3.22
CA ILE A 73 -3.24 3.89 4.53
C ILE A 73 -2.42 5.16 4.36
N ILE A 74 -2.66 6.16 5.20
CA ILE A 74 -1.89 7.40 5.23
C ILE A 74 -1.22 7.51 6.58
N THR A 75 0.09 7.72 6.59
CA THR A 75 0.85 7.81 7.85
C THR A 75 2.11 8.65 7.70
N ASP A 76 2.48 9.34 8.78
CA ASP A 76 3.77 10.01 8.98
C ASP A 76 4.68 9.23 9.95
N GLU A 77 4.24 8.05 10.41
CA GLU A 77 4.97 7.23 11.38
C GLU A 77 6.11 6.48 10.69
N LYS A 78 7.34 6.89 10.99
CA LYS A 78 8.55 6.37 10.33
C LYS A 78 8.63 4.84 10.32
N VAL A 79 8.33 4.19 11.44
CA VAL A 79 8.39 2.73 11.56
C VAL A 79 7.40 2.07 10.60
N VAL A 80 6.14 2.54 10.57
CA VAL A 80 5.11 1.99 9.68
C VAL A 80 5.48 2.22 8.21
N ILE A 81 6.02 3.41 7.88
CA ILE A 81 6.48 3.73 6.53
C ILE A 81 7.60 2.78 6.09
N GLU A 82 8.60 2.56 6.95
CA GLU A 82 9.73 1.68 6.67
C GLU A 82 9.28 0.23 6.47
N GLU A 83 8.42 -0.29 7.35
CA GLU A 83 7.90 -1.65 7.28
C GLU A 83 7.06 -1.89 6.01
N LEU A 84 6.09 -1.02 5.73
CA LEU A 84 5.25 -1.16 4.53
C LEU A 84 6.05 -0.98 3.25
N THR A 85 6.98 -0.01 3.21
CA THR A 85 7.86 0.17 2.05
C THR A 85 8.68 -1.09 1.80
N LYS A 86 9.31 -1.64 2.83
CA LYS A 86 10.10 -2.87 2.72
C LYS A 86 9.23 -4.03 2.24
N ALA A 87 8.06 -4.24 2.84
CA ALA A 87 7.16 -5.34 2.50
C ALA A 87 6.65 -5.24 1.05
N ILE A 88 6.29 -4.05 0.58
CA ILE A 88 5.89 -3.81 -0.82
C ILE A 88 7.05 -4.12 -1.75
N ARG A 89 8.26 -3.60 -1.49
CA ARG A 89 9.43 -3.88 -2.35
C ARG A 89 9.81 -5.35 -2.38
N MET A 90 9.71 -6.04 -1.24
CA MET A 90 9.90 -7.49 -1.18
C MET A 90 8.83 -8.22 -2.00
N ASN A 91 7.57 -7.79 -1.92
CA ASN A 91 6.49 -8.37 -2.72
C ASN A 91 6.75 -8.24 -4.22
N GLN A 92 7.20 -7.06 -4.68
CA GLN A 92 7.50 -6.80 -6.08
C GLN A 92 8.69 -7.62 -6.63
N ASN A 93 9.58 -8.08 -5.75
CA ASN A 93 10.72 -8.93 -6.12
C ASN A 93 10.37 -10.44 -6.18
N ARG A 94 9.12 -10.82 -5.88
CA ARG A 94 8.69 -12.22 -5.95
C ARG A 94 8.46 -12.66 -7.39
N LEU A 95 8.74 -13.95 -7.66
CA LEU A 95 8.54 -14.56 -8.98
C LEU A 95 7.07 -14.55 -9.43
N ASP A 96 6.12 -14.68 -8.51
CA ASP A 96 4.70 -14.66 -8.84
C ASP A 96 4.22 -13.25 -9.21
N TYR A 97 4.71 -12.21 -8.52
CA TYR A 97 4.49 -10.81 -8.93
C TYR A 97 5.10 -10.52 -10.30
N GLU A 98 6.33 -10.95 -10.56
CA GLU A 98 7.00 -10.72 -11.85
C GLU A 98 6.23 -11.35 -13.01
N ARG A 99 5.68 -12.56 -12.82
CA ARG A 99 4.84 -13.23 -13.83
C ARG A 99 3.56 -12.45 -14.11
N LEU A 100 2.89 -11.93 -13.08
CA LEU A 100 1.70 -11.08 -13.25
C LEU A 100 2.06 -9.82 -14.03
N ARG A 101 3.16 -9.17 -13.66
CA ARG A 101 3.64 -7.94 -14.30
C ARG A 101 3.92 -8.12 -15.79
N LYS A 102 4.59 -9.21 -16.19
CA LYS A 102 4.89 -9.54 -17.60
C LYS A 102 3.66 -9.85 -18.46
N ASN A 103 2.56 -10.25 -17.83
CA ASN A 103 1.31 -10.46 -18.57
C ASN A 103 0.54 -9.15 -18.79
N MET A 104 0.91 -8.07 -18.10
CA MET A 104 0.27 -6.77 -18.20
C MET A 104 1.06 -5.76 -19.05
N PHE A 105 2.38 -5.86 -19.07
CA PHE A 105 3.32 -5.00 -19.81
C PHE A 105 4.25 -5.83 -20.68
#